data_AF-A0A0G1QEP9-F1
#
_entry.id   AF-A0A0G1QEP9-F1
#
_cell.length_a   1.000
_cell.length_b   1.000
_cell.length_c   1.000
_cell.angle_alpha   90.00
_cell.angle_beta   90.00
_cell.angle_gamma   90.00
#
_symmetry.space_group_name_H-M   'P 1'
#
loop_
_entity.id
_entity.type
_entity.pdbx_description
1 polymer ?
#
loop_
_entity_poly.entity_id
_entity_poly.type
_entity_poly.pdbx_seq_one_letter_code
_entity_poly.pdbx_strand_id
1 'polypeptide(L)'
;MNLGAVESYASEVLEQYNSGHAKEHGYRPALQKLLSTFPDVVAVNDPKRSLHGNPDFVFLKKSHQNIILGYAETKDIDIDLGKTENTEQLKRYSGYDNLFLTNNLEFRFYKNGEKYQTVRIGDLIDGHLVLA
;
A
#
# COMPACT_ATOMS: atom_id res chain seq x y z
N MET A 1 6.10 -11.50 -12.16
CA MET A 1 6.46 -10.72 -10.96
C MET A 1 7.93 -10.99 -10.70
N ASN A 2 8.77 -9.96 -10.58
CA ASN A 2 10.20 -10.12 -10.35
C ASN A 2 10.43 -10.35 -8.85
N LEU A 3 10.89 -11.55 -8.44
CA LEU A 3 11.20 -11.83 -7.03
C LEU A 3 12.16 -10.78 -6.45
N GLY A 4 13.15 -10.34 -7.23
CA GLY A 4 14.10 -9.32 -6.80
C GLY A 4 13.46 -7.96 -6.48
N ALA A 5 12.30 -7.64 -7.06
CA ALA A 5 11.58 -6.41 -6.73
C ALA A 5 10.93 -6.47 -5.35
N VAL A 6 10.39 -7.64 -4.97
CA VAL A 6 9.78 -7.87 -3.65
C VAL A 6 10.87 -7.92 -2.57
N GLU A 7 12.00 -8.58 -2.85
CA GLU A 7 13.17 -8.60 -1.95
C GLU A 7 13.76 -7.20 -1.73
N SER A 8 13.86 -6.41 -2.81
CA SER A 8 14.31 -5.00 -2.70
C SER A 8 13.35 -4.18 -1.86
N TYR A 9 12.04 -4.34 -2.09
CA TYR A 9 11.01 -3.67 -1.30
C TYR A 9 11.09 -4.02 0.19
N ALA A 10 11.17 -5.30 0.52
CA ALA A 10 11.28 -5.77 1.89
C ALA A 10 12.54 -5.22 2.57
N SER A 11 13.66 -5.19 1.84
CA SER A 11 14.94 -4.67 2.35
C SER A 11 14.87 -3.16 2.64
N GLU A 12 14.26 -2.38 1.75
CA GLU A 12 14.07 -0.94 1.95
C GLU A 12 13.09 -0.65 3.11
N VAL A 13 12.01 -1.41 3.23
CA VAL A 13 11.07 -1.31 4.37
C VAL A 13 11.80 -1.60 5.69
N LEU A 14 12.63 -2.65 5.72
CA LEU A 14 13.41 -3.01 6.90
C LEU A 14 14.42 -1.94 7.29
N GLU A 15 15.10 -1.35 6.30
CA GLU A 15 16.03 -0.24 6.53
C GLU A 15 15.31 0.96 7.17
N GLN A 16 14.15 1.35 6.63
CA GLN A 16 13.34 2.43 7.19
C GLN A 16 12.86 2.12 8.60
N TYR A 17 12.39 0.90 8.85
CA TYR A 17 11.95 0.48 10.18
C TYR A 17 13.11 0.51 11.21
N ASN A 18 14.25 -0.10 10.88
CA ASN A 18 15.42 -0.16 11.75
C ASN A 18 16.04 1.20 12.05
N SER A 19 15.77 2.22 11.22
CA SER A 19 16.20 3.59 11.50
C SER A 19 15.56 4.17 12.77
N GLY A 20 14.39 3.67 13.18
CA GLY A 20 13.60 4.22 14.28
C GLY A 20 13.01 5.61 14.02
N HIS A 21 13.18 6.15 12.80
CA HIS A 21 12.72 7.49 12.41
C HIS A 21 11.57 7.48 11.41
N ALA A 22 11.34 6.35 10.73
CA ALA A 22 10.27 6.21 9.78
C ALA A 22 8.90 6.35 10.46
N LYS A 23 8.00 7.06 9.79
CA LYS A 23 6.56 7.07 10.06
C LYS A 23 5.85 6.48 8.84
N GLU A 24 4.53 6.40 8.88
CA GLU A 24 3.69 5.93 7.76
C GLU A 24 4.17 6.36 6.35
N HIS A 25 4.53 7.63 6.14
CA HIS A 25 4.99 8.11 4.82
C HIS A 25 6.41 7.67 4.43
N GLY A 26 7.26 7.30 5.38
CA GLY A 26 8.65 6.91 5.15
C GLY A 26 8.79 5.63 4.32
N TYR A 27 7.80 4.75 4.35
CA TYR A 27 7.79 3.49 3.59
C TYR A 27 7.24 3.65 2.16
N ARG A 28 6.56 4.78 1.88
CA ARG A 28 5.88 5.02 0.60
C ARG A 28 6.84 5.02 -0.61
N PRO A 29 8.08 5.56 -0.53
CA PRO A 29 9.03 5.47 -1.65
C PRO A 29 9.34 4.03 -2.07
N ALA A 30 9.58 3.13 -1.10
CA ALA A 30 9.83 1.71 -1.37
C ALA A 30 8.61 1.06 -2.03
N LEU A 31 7.41 1.35 -1.51
CA LEU A 31 6.16 0.84 -2.07
C LEU A 31 5.93 1.35 -3.50
N GLN A 32 6.17 2.64 -3.77
CA GLN A 32 6.03 3.23 -5.10
C GLN A 32 6.98 2.55 -6.10
N LYS A 33 8.22 2.29 -5.68
CA LYS A 33 9.21 1.58 -6.50
C LYS A 33 8.75 0.18 -6.84
N LEU A 34 8.26 -0.60 -5.86
CA LEU A 34 7.68 -1.93 -6.09
C LEU A 34 6.52 -1.86 -7.08
N LEU A 35 5.56 -0.97 -6.84
CA LEU A 35 4.34 -0.88 -7.64
C LEU A 35 4.62 -0.44 -9.08
N SER A 36 5.65 0.37 -9.28
CA SER A 36 6.09 0.81 -10.61
C SER A 36 6.77 -0.30 -11.42
N THR A 37 7.05 -1.47 -10.82
CA THR A 37 7.54 -2.65 -11.54
C THR A 37 6.43 -3.45 -12.21
N PHE A 38 5.16 -3.23 -11.82
CA PHE A 38 4.04 -3.91 -12.46
C PHE A 38 3.82 -3.42 -13.89
N PRO A 39 3.44 -4.33 -14.81
CA PRO A 39 3.23 -3.97 -16.20
C PRO A 39 2.08 -2.96 -16.32
N ASP A 40 2.31 -1.91 -17.11
CA ASP A 40 1.30 -0.89 -17.43
C ASP A 40 0.75 -0.10 -16.23
N VAL A 41 1.54 0.01 -15.15
CA VAL A 41 1.18 0.78 -13.93
C VAL A 41 2.08 2.00 -13.77
N VAL A 42 1.46 3.12 -13.38
CA VAL A 42 2.14 4.29 -12.79
C VAL A 42 1.58 4.49 -11.39
N ALA A 43 2.43 4.41 -10.38
CA ALA A 43 2.07 4.72 -8.99
C ALA A 43 2.42 6.17 -8.69
N VAL A 44 1.41 6.96 -8.32
CA VAL A 44 1.57 8.36 -7.91
C VAL A 44 1.30 8.46 -6.43
N ASN A 45 2.34 8.82 -5.66
CA ASN A 45 2.21 9.14 -4.25
C ASN A 45 1.66 10.57 -4.06
N ASP A 46 0.88 10.77 -3.00
CA ASP A 46 0.26 12.07 -2.67
C ASP A 46 -0.46 12.71 -3.88
N PRO A 47 -1.41 11.98 -4.50
CA PRO A 47 -2.14 12.49 -5.65
C PRO A 47 -3.01 13.70 -5.27
N LYS A 48 -3.39 14.48 -6.29
CA LYS A 48 -4.42 15.50 -6.11
C LYS A 48 -5.70 14.88 -5.56
N ARG A 49 -6.35 15.60 -4.65
CA ARG A 49 -7.62 15.18 -4.02
C ARG A 49 -8.63 14.69 -5.06
N SER A 50 -9.20 13.52 -4.81
CA SER A 50 -10.26 12.92 -5.62
C SER A 50 -11.65 13.28 -5.10
N LEU A 51 -12.69 12.93 -5.86
CA LEU A 51 -14.09 13.11 -5.45
C LEU A 51 -14.43 12.40 -4.13
N HIS A 52 -13.80 11.25 -3.85
CA HIS A 52 -14.09 10.41 -2.68
C HIS A 52 -13.13 10.65 -1.49
N GLY A 53 -12.12 11.52 -1.65
CA GLY A 53 -11.18 11.88 -0.58
C GLY A 53 -9.74 12.01 -1.07
N ASN A 54 -8.77 11.84 -0.15
CA ASN A 54 -7.35 12.03 -0.40
C ASN A 54 -6.59 10.72 -0.15
N PRO A 55 -6.55 9.82 -1.15
CA PRO A 55 -5.83 8.56 -1.00
C PRO A 55 -4.32 8.77 -1.01
N ASP A 56 -3.57 7.90 -0.33
CA ASP A 56 -2.10 7.98 -0.30
C ASP A 56 -1.47 7.71 -1.67
N PHE A 57 -2.11 6.84 -2.45
CA PHE A 57 -1.71 6.53 -3.82
C PHE A 57 -2.90 6.47 -4.77
N VAL A 58 -2.65 6.86 -6.01
CA VAL A 58 -3.46 6.47 -7.18
C VAL A 58 -2.59 5.68 -8.14
N PHE A 59 -3.18 4.65 -8.74
CA PHE A 59 -2.57 3.84 -9.79
C PHE A 59 -3.22 4.18 -11.11
N LEU A 60 -2.40 4.58 -12.09
CA LEU A 60 -2.84 4.94 -13.43
C LEU A 60 -2.34 3.92 -14.43
N LYS A 61 -3.10 3.69 -15.48
CA LYS A 61 -2.66 2.87 -16.60
C LYS A 61 -1.56 3.62 -17.35
N LYS A 62 -0.35 3.05 -17.44
CA LYS A 62 0.82 3.73 -18.04
C LYS A 62 0.58 4.11 -19.49
N SER A 63 -0.07 3.23 -20.25
CA SER A 63 -0.45 3.43 -21.64
C SER A 63 -1.54 4.49 -21.83
N HIS A 64 -2.36 4.74 -20.81
CA HIS A 64 -3.52 5.64 -20.85
C HIS A 64 -3.77 6.26 -19.46
N GLN A 65 -3.03 7.32 -19.12
CA GLN A 65 -3.01 7.86 -17.74
C GLN A 65 -4.33 8.46 -17.25
N ASN A 66 -5.32 8.65 -18.14
CA ASN A 66 -6.69 9.01 -17.78
C ASN A 66 -7.50 7.83 -17.20
N ILE A 67 -6.99 6.60 -17.30
CA ILE A 67 -7.59 5.40 -16.71
C ILE A 67 -6.98 5.15 -15.33
N ILE A 68 -7.82 5.22 -14.31
CA ILE A 68 -7.48 4.85 -12.94
C ILE A 68 -7.64 3.34 -12.77
N LEU A 69 -6.59 2.69 -12.28
CA LEU A 69 -6.56 1.27 -11.97
C LEU A 69 -7.02 0.98 -10.53
N GLY A 70 -6.78 1.92 -9.62
CA GLY A 70 -7.18 1.83 -8.23
C GLY A 70 -6.41 2.80 -7.34
N TYR A 71 -6.54 2.60 -6.03
CA TYR A 71 -5.95 3.45 -5.00
C TYR A 71 -5.30 2.61 -3.91
N ALA A 72 -4.49 3.26 -3.06
CA ALA A 72 -4.04 2.64 -1.81
C ALA A 72 -4.08 3.59 -0.63
N GLU A 73 -4.28 2.99 0.54
CA GLU A 73 -4.09 3.58 1.86
C GLU A 73 -2.96 2.85 2.57
N THR A 74 -2.05 3.61 3.16
CA THR A 74 -0.89 3.09 3.87
C THR A 74 -1.02 3.35 5.36
N LYS A 75 -0.39 2.49 6.17
CA LYS A 75 -0.28 2.62 7.63
C LYS A 75 1.16 2.36 8.03
N ASP A 76 1.51 2.78 9.25
CA ASP A 76 2.78 2.40 9.84
C ASP A 76 2.85 0.87 10.04
N ILE A 77 4.06 0.33 10.09
CA ILE A 77 4.33 -1.09 9.97
C ILE A 77 3.79 -1.93 11.15
N ASP A 78 3.67 -1.31 12.32
CA ASP A 78 3.17 -1.90 13.55
C ASP A 78 1.65 -1.76 13.73
N ILE A 79 0.96 -1.13 12.77
CA ILE A 79 -0.47 -0.90 12.86
C ILE A 79 -1.27 -2.15 12.50
N ASP A 80 -2.23 -2.48 13.37
CA ASP A 80 -3.26 -3.48 13.14
C ASP A 80 -4.29 -2.96 12.11
N LEU A 81 -4.25 -3.56 10.92
CA LEU A 81 -5.17 -3.23 9.84
C LEU A 81 -6.63 -3.58 10.15
N GLY A 82 -6.91 -4.53 11.05
CA GLY A 82 -8.27 -4.87 11.47
C GLY A 82 -8.97 -3.73 12.22
N LYS A 83 -8.22 -2.97 13.03
CA LYS A 83 -8.74 -1.75 13.65
C LYS A 83 -8.95 -0.64 12.62
N THR A 84 -8.04 -0.57 11.65
CA THR A 84 -8.07 0.47 10.61
C THR A 84 -9.28 0.31 9.69
N GLU A 85 -9.62 -0.92 9.29
CA GLU A 85 -10.80 -1.26 8.46
C GLU A 85 -12.12 -0.64 8.95
N ASN A 86 -12.26 -0.47 10.27
CA ASN A 86 -13.48 0.02 10.90
C ASN A 86 -13.57 1.55 10.98
N THR A 87 -12.55 2.27 10.51
CA THR A 87 -12.51 3.74 10.55
C THR A 87 -13.45 4.37 9.51
N GLU A 88 -13.99 5.55 9.83
CA GLU A 88 -14.84 6.32 8.90
C GLU A 88 -14.11 6.70 7.60
N GLN A 89 -12.77 6.80 7.64
CA GLN A 89 -11.97 7.05 6.44
C GLN A 89 -12.09 5.89 5.44
N LEU A 90 -11.88 4.65 5.87
CA LEU A 90 -11.99 3.50 4.96
C LEU A 90 -13.43 3.20 4.55
N LYS A 91 -14.41 3.46 5.42
CA LYS A 91 -15.84 3.35 5.03
C LYS A 91 -16.18 4.29 3.87
N ARG A 92 -15.66 5.52 3.85
CA ARG A 92 -15.84 6.46 2.72
C ARG A 92 -15.22 5.96 1.41
N TYR A 93 -14.16 5.17 1.50
CA TYR A 93 -13.44 4.63 0.34
C TYR A 93 -14.04 3.33 -0.23
N SER A 94 -15.15 2.84 0.35
CA SER A 94 -16.00 1.83 -0.30
C SER A 94 -16.51 2.26 -1.68
N GLY A 95 -16.55 3.57 -1.96
CA GLY A 95 -16.89 4.13 -3.26
C GLY A 95 -15.81 3.97 -4.34
N TYR A 96 -14.63 3.44 -4.02
CA TYR A 96 -13.62 3.11 -5.03
C TYR A 96 -13.83 1.68 -5.57
N ASP A 97 -13.74 1.54 -6.89
CA ASP A 97 -13.84 0.24 -7.56
C ASP A 97 -12.74 -0.72 -7.09
N ASN A 98 -11.50 -0.23 -6.97
CA ASN A 98 -10.34 -0.98 -6.50
C ASN A 98 -9.54 -0.18 -5.47
N LEU A 99 -9.30 -0.77 -4.31
CA LEU A 99 -8.49 -0.21 -3.23
C LEU A 99 -7.64 -1.32 -2.62
N PHE A 100 -6.43 -1.01 -2.17
CA PHE A 100 -5.79 -1.83 -1.16
C PHE A 100 -5.35 -1.03 0.06
N LEU A 101 -5.40 -1.67 1.22
CA LEU A 101 -4.90 -1.16 2.49
C LEU A 101 -3.64 -1.93 2.87
N THR A 102 -2.60 -1.24 3.32
CA THR A 102 -1.38 -1.91 3.76
C THR A 102 -0.70 -1.24 4.95
N ASN A 103 -0.08 -2.05 5.81
CA ASN A 103 0.92 -1.62 6.79
C ASN A 103 2.34 -1.97 6.30
N ASN A 104 2.57 -2.05 4.99
CA ASN A 104 3.82 -2.44 4.35
C ASN A 104 4.23 -3.93 4.49
N LEU A 105 3.55 -4.71 5.33
CA LEU A 105 3.77 -6.16 5.47
C LEU A 105 2.56 -7.00 5.08
N GLU A 106 1.38 -6.51 5.41
CA GLU A 106 0.10 -7.08 5.04
C GLU A 106 -0.58 -6.16 4.01
N PHE A 107 -1.13 -6.75 2.96
CA PHE A 107 -1.86 -6.09 1.89
C PHE A 107 -3.26 -6.67 1.84
N ARG A 108 -4.28 -5.84 2.07
CA ARG A 108 -5.70 -6.22 1.97
C ARG A 108 -6.30 -5.56 0.76
N PHE A 109 -6.86 -6.35 -0.15
CA PHE A 109 -7.43 -5.88 -1.41
C PHE A 109 -8.94 -5.87 -1.34
N TYR A 110 -9.52 -4.79 -1.84
CA TYR A 110 -10.95 -4.54 -1.86
C TYR A 110 -11.41 -4.26 -3.27
N LYS A 111 -12.61 -4.73 -3.59
CA LYS A 111 -13.33 -4.41 -4.81
C LYS A 111 -14.72 -3.91 -4.42
N ASN A 112 -15.07 -2.69 -4.81
CA ASN A 112 -16.34 -2.05 -4.42
C ASN A 112 -16.59 -2.08 -2.90
N GLY A 113 -15.54 -1.87 -2.10
CA GLY A 113 -15.59 -1.92 -0.64
C GLY A 113 -15.58 -3.32 -0.01
N GLU A 114 -15.69 -4.40 -0.80
CA GLU A 114 -15.63 -5.78 -0.29
C GLU A 114 -14.21 -6.34 -0.36
N LYS A 115 -13.68 -6.83 0.77
CA LYS A 115 -12.37 -7.46 0.84
C LYS A 115 -12.41 -8.81 0.11
N TYR A 116 -11.52 -9.02 -0.85
CA TYR A 116 -11.45 -10.27 -1.62
C TYR A 116 -10.12 -11.01 -1.49
N GLN A 117 -9.05 -10.34 -1.03
CA GLN A 117 -7.74 -10.98 -0.88
C GLN A 117 -6.91 -10.33 0.22
N THR A 118 -6.11 -11.15 0.89
CA THR A 118 -5.04 -10.71 1.78
C THR A 118 -3.74 -11.38 1.34
N VAL A 119 -2.67 -10.59 1.24
CA VAL A 119 -1.31 -11.07 1.00
C VAL A 119 -0.43 -10.57 2.14
N ARG A 120 0.40 -11.44 2.69
CA ARG A 120 1.36 -11.10 3.74
C ARG A 120 2.75 -11.45 3.24
N ILE A 121 3.68 -10.51 3.37
CA ILE A 121 5.08 -10.71 2.96
C ILE A 121 6.03 -10.81 4.16
N GLY A 122 5.52 -10.55 5.37
CA GLY A 122 6.27 -10.70 6.60
C GLY A 122 5.49 -10.29 7.84
N ASP A 123 6.14 -10.41 8.99
CA ASP A 123 5.63 -10.19 10.32
C ASP A 123 6.64 -9.44 11.18
N LEU A 124 6.15 -8.60 12.10
CA LEU A 124 6.97 -8.06 13.18
C LEU A 124 6.84 -8.99 14.39
N ILE A 125 7.93 -9.67 14.72
CA ILE A 125 8.05 -10.56 15.89
C ILE A 125 9.09 -9.94 16.82
N ASP A 126 8.67 -9.54 18.02
CA ASP A 126 9.53 -8.89 19.04
C ASP A 126 10.32 -7.68 18.50
N GLY A 127 9.71 -6.90 17.60
CA GLY A 127 10.36 -5.76 16.97
C GLY A 127 11.35 -6.12 15.86
N HIS A 128 11.33 -7.36 15.38
CA HIS A 128 12.13 -7.82 14.25
C HIS A 128 11.23 -8.24 13.08
N LEU A 129 11.57 -7.77 11.88
CA LEU A 129 10.87 -8.19 10.67
C LEU A 129 11.30 -9.61 10.28
N VAL A 130 10.32 -10.49 10.11
CA VAL A 130 10.48 -11.85 9.60
C VAL A 130 9.67 -11.96 8.32
N LEU A 131 10.34 -12.20 7.18
CA LEU A 131 9.65 -12.36 5.89
C LEU A 131 8.99 -13.74 5.78
N ALA A 132 7.86 -13.79 5.05
CA ALA A 132 7.04 -14.99 4.85
C ALA A 132 7.57 -15.94 3.76
#